data_AF-A0A7C5AZK2-F1
#
_entry.id   AF-A0A7C5AZK2-F1
#
_cell.length_a   1.000
_cell.length_b   1.000
_cell.length_c   1.000
_cell.angle_alpha   90.00
_cell.angle_beta   90.00
_cell.angle_gamma   90.00
#
_symmetry.space_group_name_H-M   'P 1'
#
loop_
_entity.id
_entity.type
_entity.pdbx_description
1 polymer ?
#
loop_
_entity_poly.entity_id
_entity_poly.type
_entity_poly.pdbx_seq_one_letter_code
_entity_poly.pdbx_strand_id
1 'polypeptide(L)'
;MKATPLVWISFGLASLTLSVMLAGDSLVDLVPNRDRQVFEYRRDLAESLAVQYSALAERDQIDTIKFAMETLAKRNQNILSLALLQKNGEIVAQVGDHAHAWVQPTGEESTLQFLQVPIFSGDQPWGVLQVAFRQTDVSALDHFLTDPWVRFLAFVSVMGFIGYLFFMKRTLRQLDPSGIIPTRVKAALDALTQGVVMIDTQDVIVLANDSFSRAVNKPVTSLIGSDLGNLAWKSVAPSDSVLVHPWTRAIMDKQSQDNIPLLLNLSESEPRKFMVNTVPIMDDGSTVRGALVSFHDVTELDRANTQLKEANSELEASRVEILKKNQELETTNTNLHVEMDQRKKAEAEKEKLYQQLMNASRQAGMADVASSVLHNVGNVLNSINVSTDTLLKTLKKPMVGDVCRIASLFHEHQGNLEEFLTADPKGKQIPSYLGLVAESLSGSHQTIQSELDSLVKKVDHIKQVIMSQQDITRGANVREPASAEDLMEQAVMMAMPEP
;
A
#
# COMPACT_ATOMS: atom_id res chain seq x y z
N MET A 1 -22.14 24.32 48.76
CA MET A 1 -21.42 24.90 47.60
C MET A 1 -19.98 25.13 48.01
N LYS A 2 -19.00 24.45 47.41
CA LYS A 2 -17.59 24.73 47.67
C LYS A 2 -17.23 26.03 46.97
N ALA A 3 -16.87 27.07 47.71
CA ALA A 3 -16.43 28.34 47.14
C ALA A 3 -15.16 28.08 46.31
N THR A 4 -15.14 28.53 45.06
CA THR A 4 -13.99 28.36 44.16
C THR A 4 -12.81 29.22 44.64
N PRO A 5 -11.55 28.84 44.37
CA PRO A 5 -10.37 29.63 44.74
C PRO A 5 -10.45 31.10 44.27
N LEU A 6 -11.12 31.33 43.14
CA LEU A 6 -11.42 32.65 42.58
C LEU A 6 -12.16 33.58 43.55
N VAL A 7 -13.16 33.03 44.27
CA VAL A 7 -13.98 33.76 45.22
C VAL A 7 -13.14 34.17 46.43
N TRP A 8 -12.27 33.27 46.92
CA TRP A 8 -11.35 33.55 48.02
C TRP A 8 -10.34 34.64 47.70
N ILE A 9 -9.74 34.60 46.50
CA ILE A 9 -8.79 35.64 46.06
C ILE A 9 -9.49 36.99 45.90
N SER A 10 -10.66 37.03 45.26
CA SER A 10 -11.41 38.28 45.06
C SER A 10 -11.89 38.87 46.38
N PHE A 11 -12.27 38.02 47.33
CA PHE A 11 -12.59 38.44 48.70
C PHE A 11 -11.36 38.99 49.43
N GLY A 12 -10.19 38.34 49.29
CA GLY A 12 -8.93 38.83 49.86
C GLY A 12 -8.52 40.20 49.34
N LEU A 13 -8.64 40.44 48.02
CA LEU A 13 -8.38 41.76 47.42
C LEU A 13 -9.36 42.83 47.91
N ALA A 14 -10.66 42.52 47.96
CA ALA A 14 -11.66 43.46 48.49
C ALA A 14 -11.41 43.80 49.97
N SER A 15 -11.04 42.81 50.78
CA SER A 15 -10.68 42.99 52.19
C SER A 15 -9.41 43.84 52.35
N LEU A 16 -8.41 43.63 51.49
CA LEU A 16 -7.20 44.46 51.46
C LEU A 16 -7.53 45.92 51.11
N THR A 17 -8.37 46.15 50.10
CA THR A 17 -8.79 47.52 49.75
C THR A 17 -9.53 48.21 50.88
N LEU A 18 -10.41 47.48 51.58
CA LEU A 18 -11.13 48.00 52.74
C LEU A 18 -10.17 48.36 53.89
N SER A 19 -9.18 47.49 54.13
CA SER A 19 -8.14 47.70 55.14
C SER A 19 -7.30 48.95 54.86
N VAL A 20 -6.92 49.16 53.59
CA VAL A 20 -6.17 50.35 53.16
C VAL A 20 -7.01 51.63 53.33
N MET A 21 -8.31 51.58 53.02
CA MET A 21 -9.20 52.74 53.22
C MET A 21 -9.35 53.10 54.69
N LEU A 22 -9.55 52.12 55.57
CA LEU A 22 -9.61 52.35 57.01
C LEU A 22 -8.28 52.85 57.58
N ALA A 23 -7.15 52.35 57.08
CA ALA A 23 -5.83 52.86 57.46
C ALA A 23 -5.58 54.29 56.94
N GLY A 24 -6.11 54.63 55.75
CA GLY A 24 -6.02 55.98 55.20
C GLY A 24 -6.80 56.99 56.03
N ASP A 25 -8.01 56.62 56.47
CA ASP A 25 -8.82 57.44 57.37
C ASP A 25 -8.10 57.70 58.70
N SER A 26 -7.52 56.67 59.33
CA SER A 26 -6.84 56.82 60.63
C SER A 26 -5.50 57.58 60.56
N LEU A 27 -4.78 57.50 59.44
CA LEU A 27 -3.46 58.14 59.29
C LEU A 27 -3.52 59.56 58.74
N VAL A 28 -4.51 59.86 57.89
CA VAL A 28 -4.54 61.10 57.09
C VAL A 28 -5.78 61.95 57.41
N ASP A 29 -6.68 61.48 58.28
CA ASP A 29 -7.94 62.16 58.62
C ASP A 29 -8.73 62.50 57.35
N LEU A 30 -8.90 61.49 56.48
CA LEU A 30 -9.40 61.66 55.12
C LEU A 30 -10.87 62.12 55.09
N VAL A 31 -11.64 61.78 56.13
CA VAL A 31 -13.05 62.10 56.26
C VAL A 31 -13.24 63.17 57.34
N PRO A 32 -13.78 64.35 57.00
CA PRO A 32 -14.05 65.39 57.99
C PRO A 32 -15.03 64.90 59.06
N ASN A 33 -14.63 64.98 60.33
CA ASN A 33 -15.49 64.62 61.45
C ASN A 33 -16.69 65.60 61.54
N ARG A 34 -17.88 65.11 61.20
CA ARG A 34 -19.11 65.90 61.14
C ARG A 34 -19.47 66.50 62.50
N ASP A 35 -19.18 65.80 63.59
CA ASP A 35 -19.46 66.31 64.94
C ASP A 35 -18.55 67.49 65.28
N ARG A 36 -17.28 67.43 64.87
CA ARG A 36 -16.35 68.56 65.00
C ARG A 36 -16.83 69.79 64.22
N GLN A 37 -17.28 69.60 62.98
CA GLN A 37 -17.83 70.69 62.18
C GLN A 37 -19.09 71.31 62.80
N VAL A 38 -19.98 70.47 63.36
CA VAL A 38 -21.19 70.95 64.05
C VAL A 38 -20.82 71.69 65.34
N PHE A 39 -19.83 71.21 66.09
CA PHE A 39 -19.33 71.90 67.29
C PHE A 39 -18.75 73.27 66.95
N GLU A 40 -17.85 73.35 65.97
CA GLU A 40 -17.23 74.60 65.52
C GLU A 40 -18.31 75.59 65.05
N TYR A 41 -19.28 75.15 64.24
CA TYR A 41 -20.42 75.98 63.84
C TYR A 41 -21.25 76.48 65.03
N ARG A 42 -21.56 75.61 66.01
CA ARG A 42 -22.33 75.98 67.20
C ARG A 42 -21.55 76.94 68.11
N ARG A 43 -20.24 76.73 68.24
CA ARG A 43 -19.33 77.61 68.99
C ARG A 43 -19.24 78.98 68.36
N ASP A 44 -18.97 79.05 67.06
CA ASP A 44 -18.84 80.32 66.34
C ASP A 44 -20.17 81.11 66.38
N LEU A 45 -21.31 80.42 66.31
CA LEU A 45 -22.64 81.02 66.54
C LEU A 45 -22.75 81.59 67.95
N ALA A 46 -22.41 80.81 68.99
CA ALA A 46 -22.52 81.23 70.38
C ALA A 46 -21.57 82.38 70.72
N GLU A 47 -20.34 82.36 70.21
CA GLU A 47 -19.37 83.45 70.34
C GLU A 47 -19.84 84.72 69.64
N SER A 48 -20.37 84.61 68.42
CA SER A 48 -20.95 85.75 67.70
C SER A 48 -22.11 86.40 68.47
N LEU A 49 -22.94 85.58 69.12
CA LEU A 49 -24.02 86.07 69.99
C LEU A 49 -23.48 86.70 71.27
N ALA A 50 -22.47 86.10 71.91
CA ALA A 50 -21.86 86.65 73.11
C ALA A 50 -21.24 88.02 72.85
N VAL A 51 -20.59 88.24 71.70
CA VAL A 51 -20.07 89.55 71.30
C VAL A 51 -21.20 90.57 71.11
N GLN A 52 -22.27 90.19 70.40
CA GLN A 52 -23.44 91.07 70.18
C GLN A 52 -24.15 91.41 71.50
N TYR A 53 -24.31 90.44 72.40
CA TYR A 53 -24.96 90.65 73.69
C TYR A 53 -24.08 91.39 74.69
N SER A 54 -22.74 91.26 74.60
CA SER A 54 -21.79 92.08 75.38
C SER A 54 -21.98 93.57 75.07
N ALA A 55 -22.08 93.93 73.79
CA ALA A 55 -22.29 95.31 73.37
C ALA A 55 -23.66 95.88 73.82
N LEU A 56 -24.69 95.03 73.91
CA LEU A 56 -26.02 95.42 74.41
C LEU A 56 -26.07 95.49 75.94
N ALA A 57 -25.34 94.60 76.63
CA ALA A 57 -25.25 94.55 78.08
C ALA A 57 -24.50 95.78 78.65
N GLU A 58 -23.46 96.26 77.97
CA GLU A 58 -22.77 97.51 78.34
C GLU A 58 -23.70 98.73 78.34
N ARG A 59 -24.75 98.71 77.51
CA ARG A 59 -25.77 99.77 77.40
C ARG A 59 -27.03 99.50 78.22
N ASP A 60 -27.03 98.46 79.06
CA ASP A 60 -28.15 98.03 79.89
C ASP A 60 -29.44 97.71 79.09
N GLN A 61 -29.31 97.27 77.84
CA GLN A 61 -30.43 96.98 76.93
C GLN A 61 -30.93 95.53 77.04
N ILE A 62 -31.26 95.10 78.26
CA ILE A 62 -31.63 93.70 78.55
C ILE A 62 -32.87 93.24 77.78
N ASP A 63 -33.90 94.07 77.65
CA ASP A 63 -35.11 93.73 76.90
C ASP A 63 -34.83 93.46 75.41
N THR A 64 -33.82 94.14 74.85
CA THR A 64 -33.40 93.94 73.45
C THR A 64 -32.69 92.61 73.30
N ILE A 65 -31.86 92.21 74.28
CA ILE A 65 -31.21 90.89 74.31
C ILE A 65 -32.27 89.78 74.37
N LYS A 66 -33.27 89.92 75.26
CA LYS A 66 -34.36 88.95 75.37
C LYS A 66 -35.12 88.79 74.05
N PHE A 67 -35.49 89.89 73.40
CA PHE A 67 -36.17 89.86 72.11
C PHE A 67 -35.31 89.21 71.00
N ALA A 68 -33.99 89.49 70.97
CA ALA A 68 -33.06 88.88 70.03
C ALA A 68 -32.93 87.36 70.26
N MET A 69 -32.83 86.92 71.52
CA MET A 69 -32.82 85.50 71.89
C MET A 69 -34.11 84.79 71.45
N GLU A 70 -35.28 85.41 71.67
CA GLU A 70 -36.58 84.85 71.25
C GLU A 70 -36.68 84.69 69.72
N THR A 71 -36.18 85.70 69.00
CA THR A 71 -36.17 85.69 67.54
C THR A 71 -35.23 84.61 66.99
N LEU A 72 -34.05 84.45 67.60
CA LEU A 72 -33.09 83.41 67.21
C LEU A 72 -33.63 82.00 67.48
N ALA A 73 -34.21 81.75 68.66
CA ALA A 73 -34.80 80.47 69.01
C ALA A 73 -35.95 80.09 68.06
N LYS A 74 -36.77 81.06 67.62
CA LYS A 74 -37.83 80.83 66.62
C LYS A 74 -37.27 80.49 65.24
N ARG A 75 -36.13 81.09 64.84
CA ARG A 75 -35.53 80.90 63.51
C ARG A 75 -34.68 79.64 63.40
N ASN A 76 -34.04 79.21 64.49
CA ASN A 76 -33.16 78.04 64.50
C ASN A 76 -33.76 76.90 65.33
N GLN A 77 -34.36 75.91 64.65
CA GLN A 77 -35.02 74.77 65.27
C GLN A 77 -34.08 73.84 66.07
N ASN A 78 -32.76 74.02 65.93
CA ASN A 78 -31.77 73.23 66.67
C ASN A 78 -31.53 73.75 68.09
N ILE A 79 -31.93 74.99 68.40
CA ILE A 79 -31.77 75.55 69.75
C ILE A 79 -32.97 75.14 70.59
N LEU A 80 -32.69 74.47 71.71
CA LEU A 80 -33.69 74.00 72.67
C LEU A 80 -34.02 75.09 73.69
N SER A 81 -33.00 75.77 74.22
CA SER A 81 -33.16 76.88 75.14
C SER A 81 -31.94 77.80 75.12
N LEU A 82 -32.12 79.06 75.51
CA LEU A 82 -31.04 80.00 75.79
C LEU A 82 -31.28 80.69 77.13
N ALA A 83 -30.22 80.95 77.88
CA ALA A 83 -30.28 81.79 79.07
C ALA A 83 -29.06 82.69 79.17
N LEU A 84 -29.27 83.88 79.72
CA LEU A 84 -28.25 84.84 80.06
C LEU A 84 -28.19 84.95 81.58
N LEU A 85 -27.08 84.51 82.17
CA LEU A 85 -26.85 84.55 83.60
C LEU A 85 -25.88 85.68 83.92
N GLN A 86 -26.15 86.47 84.94
CA GLN A 86 -25.21 87.46 85.45
C GLN A 86 -24.20 86.78 86.39
N LYS A 87 -23.08 87.46 86.72
CA LYS A 87 -22.01 86.93 87.58
C LYS A 87 -22.49 86.41 88.96
N ASN A 88 -23.63 86.88 89.45
CA ASN A 88 -24.26 86.44 90.70
C ASN A 88 -25.08 85.13 90.55
N GLY A 89 -25.16 84.56 89.34
CA GLY A 89 -25.97 83.38 89.02
C GLY A 89 -27.44 83.70 88.74
N GLU A 90 -27.84 84.98 88.72
CA GLU A 90 -29.20 85.40 88.43
C GLU A 90 -29.49 85.33 86.92
N ILE A 91 -30.63 84.74 86.56
CA ILE A 91 -31.07 84.65 85.16
C ILE A 91 -31.69 85.98 84.77
N VAL A 92 -31.00 86.72 83.90
CA VAL A 92 -31.41 88.04 83.42
C VAL A 92 -32.37 87.95 82.23
N ALA A 93 -32.14 86.97 81.35
CA ALA A 93 -33.02 86.68 80.23
C ALA A 93 -33.04 85.16 79.94
N GLN A 94 -34.21 84.63 79.62
CA GLN A 94 -34.38 83.21 79.30
C GLN A 94 -35.37 83.04 78.14
N VAL A 95 -35.07 82.06 77.27
CA VAL A 95 -35.92 81.62 76.17
C VAL A 95 -36.01 80.09 76.16
N GLY A 96 -37.23 79.57 76.18
CA GLY A 96 -37.51 78.14 76.35
C GLY A 96 -37.43 77.69 77.81
N ASP A 97 -37.64 76.39 78.04
CA ASP A 97 -37.56 75.78 79.37
C ASP A 97 -36.10 75.44 79.72
N HIS A 98 -35.31 76.47 80.01
CA HIS A 98 -33.88 76.34 80.24
C HIS A 98 -33.56 75.55 81.52
N ALA A 99 -34.38 75.68 82.56
CA ALA A 99 -34.17 74.97 83.82
C ALA A 99 -34.23 73.43 83.67
N HIS A 100 -35.08 72.92 82.77
CA HIS A 100 -35.15 71.48 82.48
C HIS A 100 -34.23 71.05 81.34
N ALA A 101 -33.97 71.95 80.39
CA ALA A 101 -33.14 71.65 79.23
C ALA A 101 -31.64 71.67 79.54
N TRP A 102 -31.18 72.53 80.46
CA TRP A 102 -29.77 72.71 80.78
C TRP A 102 -29.28 71.69 81.81
N VAL A 103 -28.21 70.98 81.45
CA VAL A 103 -27.47 70.12 82.38
C VAL A 103 -26.04 70.64 82.41
N GLN A 104 -25.58 71.10 83.58
CA GLN A 104 -24.24 71.66 83.75
C GLN A 104 -23.19 70.61 83.32
N PRO A 105 -22.37 70.88 82.30
CA PRO A 105 -21.29 69.97 81.91
C PRO A 105 -20.25 69.85 83.02
N THR A 106 -19.68 68.65 83.17
CA THR A 106 -18.59 68.39 84.11
C THR A 106 -17.38 69.26 83.74
N GLY A 107 -16.93 70.13 84.65
CA GLY A 107 -15.72 70.95 84.46
C GLY A 107 -15.91 72.31 83.79
N GLU A 108 -17.16 72.82 83.64
CA GLU A 108 -17.42 74.11 82.99
C GLU A 108 -16.92 74.20 81.53
N GLU A 109 -16.77 73.06 80.86
CA GLU A 109 -16.42 73.04 79.44
C GLU A 109 -17.66 73.00 78.54
N SER A 110 -17.59 73.70 77.41
CA SER A 110 -18.64 73.65 76.39
C SER A 110 -18.65 72.28 75.71
N THR A 111 -19.82 71.65 75.66
CA THR A 111 -20.05 70.37 74.97
C THR A 111 -20.83 70.59 73.68
N LEU A 112 -20.90 69.57 72.82
CA LEU A 112 -21.72 69.58 71.61
C LEU A 112 -23.17 70.00 71.83
N GLN A 113 -23.73 69.68 73.00
CA GLN A 113 -25.11 69.96 73.34
C GLN A 113 -25.29 71.23 74.17
N PHE A 114 -24.35 71.53 75.06
CA PHE A 114 -24.43 72.64 76.00
C PHE A 114 -23.21 73.52 75.81
N LEU A 115 -23.42 74.67 75.17
CA LEU A 115 -22.39 75.67 75.01
C LEU A 115 -22.58 76.78 76.03
N GLN A 116 -21.47 77.21 76.64
CA GLN A 116 -21.43 78.35 77.52
C GLN A 116 -20.33 79.31 77.10
N VAL A 117 -20.69 80.57 76.90
CA VAL A 117 -19.78 81.60 76.43
C VAL A 117 -19.88 82.83 77.34
N PRO A 118 -18.75 83.33 77.87
CA PRO A 118 -18.76 84.51 78.73
C PRO A 118 -19.13 85.78 77.93
N ILE A 119 -19.86 86.66 78.59
CA ILE A 119 -20.25 87.99 78.10
C ILE A 119 -19.53 89.03 78.94
N PHE A 120 -18.99 90.06 78.30
CA PHE A 120 -18.20 91.12 78.91
C PHE A 120 -18.94 92.46 78.87
N SER A 121 -18.69 93.32 79.84
CA SER A 121 -19.09 94.72 79.83
C SER A 121 -17.82 95.54 80.00
N GLY A 122 -17.37 96.18 78.92
CA GLY A 122 -16.01 96.69 78.80
C GLY A 122 -14.99 95.56 78.95
N ASP A 123 -14.08 95.69 79.93
CA ASP A 123 -12.97 94.76 80.18
C ASP A 123 -13.25 93.76 81.33
N GLN A 124 -14.49 93.76 81.86
CA GLN A 124 -14.89 92.89 82.98
C GLN A 124 -15.95 91.86 82.54
N PRO A 125 -15.85 90.58 82.97
CA PRO A 125 -16.87 89.58 82.69
C PRO A 125 -18.16 89.96 83.44
N TRP A 126 -19.23 90.16 82.68
CA TRP A 126 -20.54 90.59 83.17
C TRP A 126 -21.46 89.40 83.47
N GLY A 127 -21.40 88.37 82.63
CA GLY A 127 -22.26 87.19 82.72
C GLY A 127 -21.85 86.07 81.78
N VAL A 128 -22.69 85.04 81.65
CA VAL A 128 -22.49 83.89 80.77
C VAL A 128 -23.75 83.65 79.95
N LEU A 129 -23.59 83.49 78.63
CA LEU A 129 -24.62 83.01 77.73
C LEU A 129 -24.57 81.49 77.67
N GLN A 130 -25.65 80.84 78.08
CA GLN A 130 -25.84 79.40 77.99
C GLN A 130 -26.79 79.07 76.84
N VAL A 131 -26.36 78.18 75.95
CA VAL A 131 -27.13 77.73 74.79
C VAL A 131 -27.23 76.21 74.81
N ALA A 132 -28.45 75.69 74.94
CA ALA A 132 -28.73 74.27 74.83
C ALA A 132 -29.23 73.94 73.42
N PHE A 133 -28.62 72.96 72.77
CA PHE A 133 -29.03 72.45 71.47
C PHE A 133 -29.78 71.11 71.60
N ARG A 134 -30.67 70.82 70.65
CA ARG A 134 -31.40 69.55 70.58
C ARG A 134 -30.44 68.38 70.30
N GLN A 135 -30.60 67.27 71.03
CA GLN A 135 -29.96 65.99 70.71
C GLN A 135 -30.68 65.34 69.51
N THR A 136 -29.90 64.80 68.58
CA THR A 136 -30.43 63.97 67.50
C THR A 136 -30.46 62.53 68.00
N ASP A 137 -31.52 62.12 68.68
CA ASP A 137 -31.73 60.73 69.12
C ASP A 137 -32.02 59.85 67.90
N VAL A 138 -30.97 59.38 67.23
CA VAL A 138 -31.06 58.29 66.26
C VAL A 138 -30.45 57.05 66.90
N SER A 139 -31.10 55.90 66.75
CA SER A 139 -30.57 54.62 67.24
C SER A 139 -29.13 54.42 66.74
N ALA A 140 -28.24 53.90 67.60
CA ALA A 140 -26.81 53.76 67.27
C ALA A 140 -26.58 52.94 65.98
N LEU A 141 -27.44 51.95 65.71
CA LEU A 141 -27.38 51.15 64.49
C LEU A 141 -27.81 51.95 63.25
N ASP A 142 -28.84 52.78 63.38
CA ASP A 142 -29.31 53.64 62.29
C ASP A 142 -28.28 54.73 61.98
N HIS A 143 -27.64 55.30 63.00
CA HIS A 143 -26.55 56.25 62.81
C HIS A 143 -25.37 55.61 62.07
N PHE A 144 -24.96 54.40 62.47
CA PHE A 144 -23.87 53.67 61.81
C PHE A 144 -24.19 53.33 60.34
N LEU A 145 -25.41 52.89 60.03
CA LEU A 145 -25.81 52.55 58.66
C LEU A 145 -26.11 53.78 57.78
N THR A 146 -26.42 54.93 58.39
CA THR A 146 -26.65 56.19 57.67
C THR A 146 -25.39 57.03 57.51
N ASP A 147 -24.30 56.70 58.22
CA ASP A 147 -23.01 57.36 58.09
C ASP A 147 -22.54 57.33 56.62
N PRO A 148 -22.32 58.51 55.99
CA PRO A 148 -21.82 58.60 54.62
C PRO A 148 -20.54 57.78 54.39
N TRP A 149 -19.66 57.70 55.38
CA TRP A 149 -18.41 56.95 55.28
C TRP A 149 -18.64 55.44 55.27
N VAL A 150 -19.48 54.93 56.17
CA VAL A 150 -19.83 53.50 56.22
C VAL A 150 -20.53 53.07 54.92
N ARG A 151 -21.45 53.90 54.40
CA ARG A 151 -22.10 53.66 53.10
C ARG A 151 -21.10 53.63 51.95
N PHE A 152 -20.12 54.52 51.97
CA PHE A 152 -19.04 54.53 50.98
C PHE A 152 -18.18 53.27 51.04
N LEU A 153 -17.74 52.86 52.23
CA LEU A 153 -16.96 51.62 52.43
C LEU A 153 -17.73 50.37 51.98
N ALA A 154 -19.04 50.31 52.29
CA ALA A 154 -19.90 49.22 51.84
C ALA A 154 -20.04 49.18 50.31
N PHE A 155 -20.25 50.34 49.68
CA PHE A 155 -20.32 50.47 48.23
C PHE A 155 -19.03 50.01 47.55
N VAL A 156 -17.87 50.49 48.01
CA VAL A 156 -16.56 50.13 47.45
C VAL A 156 -16.28 48.64 47.65
N SER A 157 -16.65 48.06 48.79
CA SER A 157 -16.45 46.64 49.07
C SER A 157 -17.26 45.75 48.12
N VAL A 158 -18.55 46.07 47.89
CA VAL A 158 -19.42 45.31 46.98
C VAL A 158 -18.99 45.47 45.53
N MET A 159 -18.79 46.71 45.06
CA MET A 159 -18.37 46.98 43.68
C MET A 159 -16.96 46.47 43.39
N GLY A 160 -16.04 46.60 44.35
CA GLY A 160 -14.70 46.07 44.30
C GLY A 160 -14.70 44.55 44.19
N PHE A 161 -15.47 43.85 45.03
CA PHE A 161 -15.59 42.39 44.94
C PHE A 161 -16.13 41.93 43.59
N ILE A 162 -17.19 42.56 43.07
CA ILE A 162 -17.75 42.22 41.74
C ILE A 162 -16.72 42.51 40.64
N GLY A 163 -16.04 43.66 40.71
CA GLY A 163 -15.00 44.05 39.76
C GLY A 163 -13.81 43.09 39.76
N TYR A 164 -13.30 42.72 40.95
CA TYR A 164 -12.22 41.76 41.11
C TYR A 164 -12.61 40.36 40.66
N LEU A 165 -13.84 39.91 40.95
CA LEU A 165 -14.36 38.65 40.43
C LEU A 165 -14.39 38.64 38.90
N PHE A 166 -14.88 39.71 38.28
CA PHE A 166 -14.94 39.80 36.82
C PHE A 166 -13.54 39.88 36.20
N PHE A 167 -12.67 40.72 36.77
CA PHE A 167 -11.28 40.86 36.35
C PHE A 167 -10.55 39.52 36.44
N MET A 168 -10.60 38.85 37.59
CA MET A 168 -9.95 37.56 37.78
C MET A 168 -10.55 36.47 36.89
N LYS A 169 -11.87 36.46 36.67
CA LYS A 169 -12.51 35.54 35.72
C LYS A 169 -12.03 35.77 34.30
N ARG A 170 -11.78 37.02 33.90
CA ARG A 170 -11.23 37.38 32.58
C ARG A 170 -9.74 37.06 32.46
N THR A 171 -8.96 37.34 33.49
CA THR A 171 -7.51 37.11 33.53
C THR A 171 -7.18 35.62 33.60
N LEU A 172 -7.89 34.81 34.40
CA LEU A 172 -7.72 33.35 34.43
C LEU A 172 -8.10 32.70 33.09
N ARG A 173 -9.08 33.25 32.37
CA ARG A 173 -9.41 32.80 31.01
C ARG A 173 -8.31 33.11 29.99
N GLN A 174 -7.46 34.10 30.25
CA GLN A 174 -6.25 34.35 29.45
C GLN A 174 -5.05 33.50 29.91
N LEU A 175 -5.12 32.94 31.12
CA LEU A 175 -4.15 32.00 31.70
C LEU A 175 -4.60 30.55 31.52
N ASP A 176 -5.59 30.27 30.67
CA ASP A 176 -5.93 28.91 30.26
C ASP A 176 -4.65 28.25 29.73
N PRO A 177 -4.14 27.18 30.38
CA PRO A 177 -2.85 26.56 30.06
C PRO A 177 -2.91 25.72 28.78
N SER A 178 -3.90 25.96 27.92
CA SER A 178 -4.00 25.43 26.56
C SER A 178 -3.33 26.34 25.51
N GLY A 179 -2.75 27.47 25.93
CA GLY A 179 -2.09 28.45 25.05
C GLY A 179 -0.57 28.37 24.91
N ILE A 180 0.12 27.36 25.45
CA ILE A 180 1.58 27.26 25.34
C ILE A 180 2.00 25.85 24.92
N ILE A 181 1.61 25.44 23.72
CA ILE A 181 2.52 24.58 22.96
C ILE A 181 3.42 25.54 22.19
N PRO A 182 4.74 25.59 22.47
CA PRO A 182 5.65 26.43 21.72
C PRO A 182 5.49 26.13 20.22
N THR A 183 5.39 27.16 19.37
CA THR A 183 5.23 27.01 17.92
C THR A 183 6.28 26.06 17.32
N ARG A 184 7.45 25.97 17.96
CA ARG A 184 8.55 25.05 17.63
C ARG A 184 8.18 23.57 17.80
N VAL A 185 7.41 23.21 18.83
CA VAL A 185 6.96 21.83 19.07
C VAL A 185 5.94 21.42 18.02
N LYS A 186 4.96 22.29 17.73
CA LYS A 186 4.00 22.04 16.65
C LYS A 186 4.72 21.89 15.30
N ALA A 187 5.62 22.82 14.96
CA ALA A 187 6.39 22.77 13.72
C ALA A 187 7.28 21.50 13.60
N ALA A 188 7.87 21.03 14.71
CA ALA A 188 8.62 19.79 14.72
C ALA A 188 7.73 18.56 14.48
N LEU A 189 6.51 18.54 15.05
CA LEU A 189 5.54 17.47 14.81
C LEU A 189 4.94 17.54 13.40
N ASP A 190 4.77 18.73 12.82
CA ASP A 190 4.30 18.94 11.45
C ASP A 190 5.33 18.45 10.40
N ALA A 191 6.62 18.38 10.76
CA ALA A 191 7.65 17.78 9.90
C ALA A 191 7.55 16.25 9.81
N LEU A 192 6.79 15.59 10.70
CA LEU A 192 6.59 14.14 10.67
C LEU A 192 5.54 13.77 9.63
N THR A 193 5.84 12.73 8.84
CA THR A 193 4.89 12.15 7.87
C THR A 193 3.76 11.38 8.53
N GLN A 194 3.99 10.88 9.76
CA GLN A 194 2.98 10.21 10.57
C GLN A 194 2.04 11.23 11.22
N GLY A 195 0.77 10.86 11.36
CA GLY A 195 -0.18 11.66 12.11
C GLY A 195 0.14 11.59 13.60
N VAL A 196 0.35 12.72 14.27
CA VAL A 196 0.65 12.77 15.70
C VAL A 196 -0.40 13.63 16.39
N VAL A 197 -0.95 13.09 17.47
CA VAL A 197 -2.02 13.70 18.27
C VAL A 197 -1.64 13.61 19.73
N MET A 198 -1.83 14.70 20.47
CA MET A 198 -1.76 14.70 21.93
C MET A 198 -3.16 14.84 22.48
N ILE A 199 -3.53 13.97 23.42
CA ILE A 199 -4.83 13.98 24.09
C ILE A 199 -4.66 14.21 25.59
N ASP A 200 -5.70 14.72 26.25
CA ASP A 200 -5.78 14.78 27.71
C ASP A 200 -6.28 13.45 28.33
N THR A 201 -6.56 13.44 29.63
CA THR A 201 -7.05 12.24 30.35
C THR A 201 -8.50 11.88 30.05
N GLN A 202 -9.20 12.67 29.24
CA GLN A 202 -10.60 12.50 28.85
C GLN A 202 -10.72 12.21 27.34
N ASP A 203 -9.63 11.78 26.71
CA ASP A 203 -9.53 11.49 25.28
C ASP A 203 -9.76 12.72 24.37
N VAL A 204 -9.71 13.93 24.93
CA VAL A 204 -9.89 15.18 24.17
C VAL A 204 -8.57 15.59 23.53
N ILE A 205 -8.62 15.91 22.24
CA ILE A 205 -7.45 16.31 21.46
C ILE A 205 -6.97 17.70 21.89
N VAL A 206 -5.75 17.77 22.42
CA VAL A 206 -5.05 19.01 22.80
C VAL A 206 -4.15 19.52 21.68
N LEU A 207 -3.56 18.61 20.89
CA LEU A 207 -2.75 18.95 19.72
C LEU A 207 -2.94 17.91 18.63
N ALA A 208 -2.94 18.35 17.37
CA ALA A 208 -2.81 17.49 16.20
C ALA A 208 -1.88 18.13 15.18
N ASN A 209 -1.03 17.33 14.55
CA ASN A 209 -0.20 17.79 13.44
C ASN A 209 -0.97 17.78 12.11
N ASP A 210 -0.42 18.44 11.11
CA ASP A 210 -1.04 18.56 9.78
C ASP A 210 -1.14 17.20 9.06
N SER A 211 -0.25 16.26 9.35
CA SER A 211 -0.30 14.90 8.81
C SER A 211 -1.52 14.13 9.32
N PHE A 212 -1.88 14.25 10.60
CA PHE A 212 -3.11 13.65 11.14
C PHE A 212 -4.36 14.29 10.53
N SER A 213 -4.38 15.62 10.43
CA SER A 213 -5.49 16.37 9.81
C SER A 213 -5.78 15.93 8.38
N ARG A 214 -4.72 15.76 7.56
CA ARG A 214 -4.83 15.22 6.19
C ARG A 214 -5.29 13.76 6.18
N ALA A 215 -4.77 12.94 7.09
CA ALA A 215 -5.13 11.53 7.19
C ALA A 215 -6.60 11.30 7.54
N VAL A 216 -7.18 12.15 8.41
CA VAL A 216 -8.60 12.05 8.82
C VAL A 216 -9.54 12.97 8.04
N ASN A 217 -9.03 13.68 7.03
CA ASN A 217 -9.77 14.62 6.17
C ASN A 217 -10.62 15.64 6.95
N LYS A 218 -10.08 16.18 8.05
CA LYS A 218 -10.73 17.23 8.85
C LYS A 218 -9.73 18.34 9.20
N PRO A 219 -10.13 19.62 9.17
CA PRO A 219 -9.23 20.71 9.52
C PRO A 219 -8.83 20.64 11.00
N VAL A 220 -7.57 20.98 11.31
CA VAL A 220 -7.03 20.97 12.68
C VAL A 220 -7.92 21.73 13.67
N THR A 221 -8.52 22.85 13.26
CA THR A 221 -9.42 23.67 14.11
C THR A 221 -10.68 22.94 14.56
N SER A 222 -11.13 21.92 13.82
CA SER A 222 -12.28 21.08 14.20
C SER A 222 -11.88 19.88 15.06
N LEU A 223 -10.60 19.52 15.05
CA LEU A 223 -10.06 18.38 15.78
C LEU A 223 -9.67 18.77 17.20
N ILE A 224 -9.05 19.94 17.39
CA ILE A 224 -8.68 20.44 18.73
C ILE A 224 -9.95 20.64 19.58
N GLY A 225 -9.95 20.07 20.80
CA GLY A 225 -11.07 20.12 21.73
C GLY A 225 -12.18 19.10 21.45
N SER A 226 -12.03 18.27 20.41
CA SER A 226 -12.93 17.14 20.15
C SER A 226 -12.37 15.84 20.75
N ASP A 227 -13.26 14.92 21.11
CA ASP A 227 -12.89 13.57 21.53
C ASP A 227 -12.33 12.77 20.34
N LEU A 228 -11.15 12.19 20.51
CA LEU A 228 -10.47 11.39 19.49
C LEU A 228 -11.25 10.11 19.13
N GLY A 229 -11.99 9.54 20.08
CA GLY A 229 -12.87 8.40 19.92
C GLY A 229 -14.13 8.67 19.11
N ASN A 230 -14.55 9.94 18.95
CA ASN A 230 -15.71 10.30 18.12
C ASN A 230 -15.46 10.15 16.60
N LEU A 231 -14.23 9.87 16.19
CA LEU A 231 -13.96 9.47 14.82
C LEU A 231 -14.44 8.02 14.62
N ALA A 232 -14.91 7.67 13.42
CA ALA A 232 -15.55 6.38 13.12
C ALA A 232 -14.53 5.21 13.05
N TRP A 233 -13.86 4.93 14.17
CA TRP A 233 -12.89 3.85 14.33
C TRP A 233 -13.58 2.50 14.43
N LYS A 234 -12.96 1.47 13.83
CA LYS A 234 -13.36 0.06 13.97
C LYS A 234 -12.15 -0.80 14.30
N SER A 235 -12.37 -1.86 15.09
CA SER A 235 -11.36 -2.89 15.32
C SER A 235 -11.13 -3.70 14.03
N VAL A 236 -9.91 -4.17 13.83
CA VAL A 236 -9.59 -5.16 12.79
C VAL A 236 -9.99 -6.58 13.23
N ALA A 237 -10.12 -6.84 14.54
CA ALA A 237 -10.50 -8.15 15.06
C ALA A 237 -12.03 -8.37 15.03
N PRO A 238 -12.52 -9.60 14.72
CA PRO A 238 -13.95 -9.88 14.71
C PRO A 238 -14.52 -10.06 16.13
N SER A 239 -15.69 -9.45 16.36
CA SER A 239 -16.74 -9.78 17.36
C SER A 239 -16.83 -9.01 18.70
N ASP A 240 -18.04 -8.49 18.93
CA ASP A 240 -18.83 -8.30 20.17
C ASP A 240 -18.26 -7.62 21.41
N SER A 241 -17.02 -7.17 21.40
CA SER A 241 -16.45 -6.41 22.52
C SER A 241 -16.51 -4.91 22.27
N VAL A 242 -16.92 -4.15 23.28
CA VAL A 242 -16.87 -2.68 23.27
C VAL A 242 -15.46 -2.26 22.87
N LEU A 243 -15.34 -1.48 21.80
CA LEU A 243 -14.06 -0.99 21.30
C LEU A 243 -13.47 -0.02 22.34
N VAL A 244 -12.59 -0.52 23.20
CA VAL A 244 -11.75 0.34 24.03
C VAL A 244 -10.58 0.80 23.16
N HIS A 245 -10.47 2.10 22.95
CA HIS A 245 -9.42 2.65 22.11
C HIS A 245 -8.02 2.43 22.73
N PRO A 246 -6.97 2.31 21.90
CA PRO A 246 -5.60 2.08 22.39
C PRO A 246 -5.12 3.16 23.35
N TRP A 247 -5.54 4.41 23.14
CA TRP A 247 -5.14 5.52 23.97
C TRP A 247 -5.84 5.57 25.33
N THR A 248 -7.13 5.22 25.37
CA THR A 248 -7.85 5.04 26.63
C THR A 248 -7.20 3.94 27.47
N ARG A 249 -6.85 2.81 26.83
CA ARG A 249 -6.14 1.71 27.50
C ARG A 249 -4.76 2.13 27.99
N ALA A 250 -3.99 2.86 27.19
CA ALA A 250 -2.67 3.33 27.57
C ALA A 250 -2.70 4.26 28.80
N ILE A 251 -3.72 5.12 28.90
CA ILE A 251 -3.93 6.02 30.04
C ILE A 251 -4.35 5.23 31.29
N MET A 252 -5.29 4.29 31.14
CA MET A 252 -5.79 3.46 32.24
C MET A 252 -4.71 2.54 32.81
N ASP A 253 -3.99 1.84 31.95
CA ASP A 253 -2.98 0.85 32.33
C ASP A 253 -1.62 1.51 32.66
N LYS A 254 -1.47 2.80 32.37
CA LYS A 254 -0.22 3.57 32.46
C LYS A 254 0.94 2.93 31.70
N GLN A 255 0.63 2.27 30.58
CA GLN A 255 1.60 1.56 29.73
C GLN A 255 1.44 1.96 28.27
N SER A 256 2.57 1.99 27.55
CA SER A 256 2.55 2.21 26.11
C SER A 256 1.83 1.07 25.39
N GLN A 257 1.11 1.39 24.32
CA GLN A 257 0.43 0.45 23.45
C GLN A 257 1.03 0.59 22.06
N ASP A 258 1.65 -0.47 21.54
CA ASP A 258 2.38 -0.43 20.27
C ASP A 258 1.71 -1.31 19.21
N ASN A 259 1.75 -0.82 17.97
CA ASN A 259 1.31 -1.49 16.75
C ASN A 259 -0.13 -2.03 16.81
N ILE A 260 -1.06 -1.27 17.40
CA ILE A 260 -2.46 -1.65 17.44
C ILE A 260 -3.15 -1.22 16.14
N PRO A 261 -3.67 -2.16 15.32
CA PRO A 261 -4.29 -1.82 14.04
C PRO A 261 -5.73 -1.33 14.25
N LEU A 262 -6.06 -0.17 13.67
CA LEU A 262 -7.41 0.39 13.64
C LEU A 262 -7.83 0.71 12.21
N LEU A 263 -9.12 0.57 11.93
CA LEU A 263 -9.72 1.01 10.66
C LEU A 263 -10.47 2.32 10.90
N LEU A 264 -10.34 3.27 9.98
CA LEU A 264 -11.07 4.52 10.01
C LEU A 264 -11.96 4.65 8.77
N ASN A 265 -13.26 4.84 9.01
CA ASN A 265 -14.24 5.08 7.95
C ASN A 265 -14.40 6.58 7.71
N LEU A 266 -13.81 7.11 6.64
CA LEU A 266 -13.88 8.53 6.28
C LEU A 266 -15.02 8.88 5.31
N SER A 267 -15.46 7.91 4.52
CA SER A 267 -16.55 8.00 3.53
C SER A 267 -17.05 6.60 3.18
N GLU A 268 -18.12 6.45 2.39
CA GLU A 268 -18.57 5.13 1.88
C GLU A 268 -17.50 4.37 1.08
N SER A 269 -16.46 5.05 0.61
CA SER A 269 -15.28 4.44 0.01
C SER A 269 -14.31 3.91 1.07
N GLU A 270 -13.81 2.70 0.80
CA GLU A 270 -12.90 1.83 1.57
C GLU A 270 -12.25 2.38 2.87
N PRO A 271 -12.28 1.59 3.95
CA PRO A 271 -11.66 1.97 5.23
C PRO A 271 -10.14 2.13 5.08
N ARG A 272 -9.59 3.18 5.71
CA ARG A 272 -8.14 3.33 5.86
C ARG A 272 -7.65 2.54 7.06
N LYS A 273 -6.51 1.88 6.93
CA LYS A 273 -5.86 1.10 7.99
C LYS A 273 -4.72 1.90 8.60
N PHE A 274 -4.81 2.13 9.91
CA PHE A 274 -3.79 2.81 10.70
C PHE A 274 -3.14 1.85 11.68
N MET A 275 -1.82 1.91 11.78
CA MET A 275 -1.08 1.36 12.91
C MET A 275 -0.94 2.46 13.95
N VAL A 276 -1.52 2.23 15.13
CA VAL A 276 -1.59 3.21 16.20
C VAL A 276 -0.63 2.82 17.32
N ASN A 277 0.26 3.74 17.67
CA ASN A 277 1.09 3.64 18.87
C ASN A 277 0.67 4.74 19.84
N THR A 278 0.46 4.39 21.09
CA THR A 278 0.13 5.35 22.14
C THR A 278 1.12 5.27 23.29
N VAL A 279 1.65 6.42 23.70
CA VAL A 279 2.54 6.57 24.84
C VAL A 279 1.88 7.49 25.86
N PRO A 280 1.60 7.04 27.10
CA PRO A 280 1.03 7.92 28.13
C PRO A 280 2.06 8.96 28.59
N ILE A 281 1.63 10.20 28.76
CA ILE A 281 2.45 11.31 29.26
C ILE A 281 2.26 11.39 30.78
N MET A 282 3.34 11.17 31.51
CA MET A 282 3.35 11.18 32.98
C MET A 282 3.99 12.46 33.52
N ASP A 283 3.48 12.95 34.64
CA ASP A 283 4.14 13.95 35.48
C ASP A 283 5.20 13.28 36.38
N ASP A 284 6.07 14.07 37.01
CA ASP A 284 7.21 13.65 37.86
C ASP A 284 6.83 12.72 39.06
N GLY A 285 5.54 12.37 39.23
CA GLY A 285 4.99 11.58 40.33
C GLY A 285 3.98 10.48 39.96
N SER A 286 4.07 9.86 38.77
CA SER A 286 3.20 8.73 38.31
C SER A 286 1.75 9.05 37.92
N THR A 287 1.38 10.32 37.87
CA THR A 287 0.06 10.76 37.41
C THR A 287 0.09 10.97 35.91
N VAL A 288 -0.80 10.29 35.18
CA VAL A 288 -0.94 10.46 33.73
C VAL A 288 -1.69 11.77 33.47
N ARG A 289 -1.12 12.66 32.66
CA ARG A 289 -1.75 13.93 32.25
C ARG A 289 -2.40 13.85 30.87
N GLY A 290 -2.12 12.80 30.13
CA GLY A 290 -2.64 12.60 28.77
C GLY A 290 -1.87 11.51 28.06
N ALA A 291 -1.97 11.47 26.73
CA ALA A 291 -1.20 10.55 25.92
C ALA A 291 -0.76 11.17 24.59
N LEU A 292 0.38 10.75 24.09
CA LEU A 292 0.84 11.01 22.74
C LEU A 292 0.46 9.80 21.87
N VAL A 293 -0.37 10.03 20.86
CA VAL A 293 -0.84 9.02 19.93
C VAL A 293 -0.23 9.30 18.56
N SER A 294 0.40 8.29 17.97
CA SER A 294 0.91 8.31 16.60
C SER A 294 0.10 7.37 15.73
N PHE A 295 -0.21 7.83 14.52
CA PHE A 295 -1.02 7.17 13.51
C PHE A 295 -0.18 7.04 12.25
N HIS A 296 0.15 5.81 11.89
CA HIS A 296 0.81 5.50 10.65
C HIS A 296 -0.20 4.89 9.68
N ASP A 297 -0.52 5.58 8.58
CA ASP A 297 -1.36 5.05 7.51
C ASP A 297 -0.58 3.94 6.79
N VAL A 298 -1.04 2.70 6.94
CA VAL A 298 -0.43 1.51 6.33
C VAL A 298 -1.32 0.93 5.23
N THR A 299 -2.34 1.65 4.78
CA THR A 299 -3.33 1.12 3.82
C THR A 299 -2.67 0.63 2.53
N GLU A 300 -1.84 1.48 1.91
CA GLU A 300 -1.08 1.14 0.69
C GLU A 300 -0.12 -0.03 0.92
N LEU A 301 0.57 -0.03 2.06
CA LEU A 301 1.55 -1.06 2.41
C LEU A 301 0.89 -2.43 2.68
N ASP A 302 -0.25 -2.44 3.36
CA ASP A 302 -1.02 -3.64 3.64
C ASP A 302 -1.59 -4.24 2.35
N ARG A 303 -2.06 -3.38 1.42
CA ARG A 303 -2.49 -3.79 0.08
C ARG A 303 -1.34 -4.37 -0.72
N ALA A 304 -0.20 -3.70 -0.77
CA ALA A 304 0.98 -4.18 -1.47
C ALA A 304 1.48 -5.51 -0.89
N ASN A 305 1.50 -5.66 0.44
CA ASN A 305 1.87 -6.92 1.10
C ASN A 305 0.85 -8.04 0.81
N THR A 306 -0.44 -7.74 0.74
CA THR A 306 -1.48 -8.72 0.40
C THR A 306 -1.31 -9.18 -1.05
N GLN A 307 -1.16 -8.23 -1.99
CA GLN A 307 -0.89 -8.53 -3.40
C GLN A 307 0.40 -9.33 -3.59
N LEU A 308 1.47 -8.98 -2.86
CA LEU A 308 2.74 -9.69 -2.93
C LEU A 308 2.59 -11.14 -2.45
N LYS A 309 1.84 -11.36 -1.35
CA LYS A 309 1.54 -12.72 -0.86
C LYS A 309 0.76 -13.53 -1.88
N GLU A 310 -0.24 -12.94 -2.52
CA GLU A 310 -1.03 -13.58 -3.58
C GLU A 310 -0.15 -13.94 -4.78
N ALA A 311 0.60 -12.98 -5.32
CA ALA A 311 1.50 -13.19 -6.45
C ALA A 311 2.59 -14.25 -6.16
N ASN A 312 3.12 -14.27 -4.93
CA ASN A 312 4.11 -15.26 -4.53
C ASN A 312 3.49 -16.67 -4.40
N SER A 313 2.24 -16.76 -3.92
CA SER A 313 1.49 -18.02 -3.88
C SER A 313 1.19 -18.55 -5.29
N GLU A 314 0.83 -17.68 -6.22
CA GLU A 314 0.62 -18.04 -7.63
C GLU A 314 1.92 -18.49 -8.31
N LEU A 315 3.03 -17.79 -8.06
CA LEU A 315 4.33 -18.14 -8.61
C LEU A 315 4.81 -19.51 -8.12
N GLU A 316 4.64 -19.81 -6.83
CA GLU A 316 4.99 -21.11 -6.27
C GLU A 316 4.10 -22.22 -6.85
N ALA A 317 2.80 -21.98 -7.03
CA ALA A 317 1.92 -22.93 -7.70
C ALA A 317 2.37 -23.21 -9.16
N SER A 318 2.72 -22.15 -9.90
CA SER A 318 3.23 -22.26 -11.27
C SER A 318 4.56 -23.02 -11.34
N ARG A 319 5.49 -22.78 -10.41
CA ARG A 319 6.76 -23.52 -10.31
C ARG A 319 6.55 -25.01 -10.12
N VAL A 320 5.65 -25.40 -9.23
CA VAL A 320 5.33 -26.82 -9.00
C VAL A 320 4.77 -27.46 -10.28
N GLU A 321 3.91 -26.77 -11.02
CA GLU A 321 3.39 -27.27 -12.29
C GLU A 321 4.48 -27.42 -13.36
N ILE A 322 5.37 -26.42 -13.50
CA ILE A 322 6.49 -26.46 -14.44
C ILE A 322 7.44 -27.61 -14.12
N LEU A 323 7.77 -27.84 -12.85
CA LEU A 323 8.62 -28.96 -12.44
C LEU A 323 7.98 -30.31 -12.79
N LYS A 324 6.67 -30.45 -12.56
CA LYS A 324 5.92 -31.65 -12.96
C LYS A 324 5.97 -31.86 -14.49
N LYS A 325 5.71 -30.81 -15.27
CA LYS A 325 5.78 -30.86 -16.74
C LYS A 325 7.18 -31.20 -17.24
N ASN A 326 8.23 -30.65 -16.64
CA ASN A 326 9.61 -30.97 -17.01
C ASN A 326 9.94 -32.43 -16.72
N GLN A 327 9.50 -32.97 -15.58
CA GLN A 327 9.70 -34.39 -15.28
C GLN A 327 8.93 -35.32 -16.24
N GLU A 328 7.69 -34.96 -16.59
CA GLU A 328 6.91 -35.67 -17.62
C GLU A 328 7.59 -35.61 -18.99
N LEU A 329 8.11 -34.44 -19.37
CA LEU A 329 8.87 -34.24 -20.60
C LEU A 329 10.16 -35.06 -20.63
N GLU A 330 10.95 -35.08 -19.55
CA GLU A 330 12.17 -35.89 -19.45
C GLU A 330 11.85 -37.39 -19.57
N THR A 331 10.77 -37.84 -18.92
CA THR A 331 10.31 -39.23 -19.03
C THR A 331 9.86 -39.55 -20.45
N THR A 332 9.14 -38.64 -21.09
CA THR A 332 8.68 -38.83 -22.48
C THR A 332 9.86 -38.84 -23.45
N ASN A 333 10.82 -37.93 -23.27
CA ASN A 333 11.99 -37.81 -24.13
C ASN A 333 12.89 -39.04 -24.02
N THR A 334 13.14 -39.53 -22.79
CA THR A 334 13.87 -40.80 -22.58
C THR A 334 13.16 -41.99 -23.22
N ASN A 335 11.83 -42.09 -23.08
CA ASN A 335 11.04 -43.14 -23.75
C ASN A 335 11.12 -43.05 -25.28
N LEU A 336 11.00 -41.84 -25.85
CA LEU A 336 11.12 -41.63 -27.30
C LEU A 336 12.52 -41.99 -27.81
N HIS A 337 13.58 -41.65 -27.06
CA HIS A 337 14.94 -42.05 -27.41
C HIS A 337 15.09 -43.58 -27.45
N VAL A 338 14.51 -44.30 -26.49
CA VAL A 338 14.49 -45.77 -26.48
C VAL A 338 13.72 -46.32 -27.69
N GLU A 339 12.54 -45.77 -28.02
CA GLU A 339 11.77 -46.20 -29.19
C GLU A 339 12.53 -45.93 -30.50
N MET A 340 13.20 -44.77 -30.62
CA MET A 340 14.02 -44.43 -31.78
C MET A 340 15.17 -45.41 -31.98
N ASP A 341 15.85 -45.80 -30.90
CA ASP A 341 16.95 -46.77 -30.98
C ASP A 341 16.43 -48.17 -31.37
N GLN A 342 15.26 -48.57 -30.87
CA GLN A 342 14.61 -49.81 -31.29
C GLN A 342 14.22 -49.78 -32.77
N ARG A 343 13.62 -48.69 -33.26
CA ARG A 343 13.27 -48.52 -34.68
C ARG A 343 14.49 -48.57 -35.57
N LYS A 344 15.57 -47.87 -35.21
CA LYS A 344 16.84 -47.91 -35.98
C LYS A 344 17.41 -49.31 -36.08
N LYS A 345 17.37 -50.10 -34.99
CA LYS A 345 17.82 -51.50 -35.01
C LYS A 345 16.94 -52.35 -35.93
N ALA A 346 15.62 -52.22 -35.84
CA ALA A 346 14.68 -52.94 -36.69
C ALA A 346 14.85 -52.58 -38.17
N GLU A 347 15.07 -51.31 -38.50
CA GLU A 347 15.38 -50.87 -39.87
C GLU A 347 16.68 -51.47 -40.39
N ALA A 348 17.75 -51.46 -39.58
CA ALA A 348 19.02 -52.08 -39.95
C ALA A 348 18.91 -53.59 -40.17
N GLU A 349 18.12 -54.29 -39.34
CA GLU A 349 17.84 -55.71 -39.53
C GLU A 349 17.02 -55.97 -40.80
N LYS A 350 16.01 -55.14 -41.06
CA LYS A 350 15.20 -55.22 -42.28
C LYS A 350 16.06 -55.03 -43.52
N GLU A 351 16.94 -54.04 -43.53
CA GLU A 351 17.88 -53.78 -44.64
C GLU A 351 18.81 -54.98 -44.87
N LYS A 352 19.36 -55.55 -43.79
CA LYS A 352 20.19 -56.75 -43.87
C LYS A 352 19.41 -57.94 -44.45
N LEU A 353 18.17 -58.14 -44.03
CA LEU A 353 17.29 -59.20 -44.57
C LEU A 353 16.97 -58.97 -46.06
N TYR A 354 16.71 -57.73 -46.46
CA TYR A 354 16.52 -57.41 -47.88
C TYR A 354 17.76 -57.71 -48.72
N GLN A 355 18.95 -57.35 -48.24
CA GLN A 355 20.20 -57.69 -48.94
C GLN A 355 20.40 -59.20 -49.05
N GLN A 356 20.08 -59.96 -48.00
CA GLN A 356 20.11 -61.43 -48.04
C GLN A 356 19.11 -62.00 -49.05
N LEU A 357 17.88 -61.50 -49.06
CA LEU A 357 16.85 -61.92 -50.01
C LEU A 357 17.26 -61.61 -51.45
N MET A 358 17.80 -60.41 -51.70
CA MET A 358 18.27 -59.99 -53.02
C MET A 358 19.42 -60.87 -53.50
N ASN A 359 20.39 -61.16 -52.63
CA ASN A 359 21.50 -62.07 -52.96
C ASN A 359 21.02 -63.49 -53.23
N ALA A 360 20.08 -64.01 -52.43
CA ALA A 360 19.49 -65.33 -52.63
C ALA A 360 18.69 -65.40 -53.95
N SER A 361 17.88 -64.38 -54.25
CA SER A 361 17.14 -64.27 -55.51
C SER A 361 18.09 -64.21 -56.71
N ARG A 362 19.16 -63.40 -56.62
CA ARG A 362 20.21 -63.35 -57.64
C ARG A 362 20.89 -64.70 -57.84
N GLN A 363 21.21 -65.41 -56.75
CA GLN A 363 21.86 -66.71 -56.82
C GLN A 363 20.94 -67.79 -57.41
N ALA A 364 19.65 -67.79 -57.06
CA ALA A 364 18.65 -68.67 -57.67
C ALA A 364 18.50 -68.38 -59.18
N GLY A 365 18.40 -67.11 -59.56
CA GLY A 365 18.36 -66.71 -60.97
C GLY A 365 19.63 -67.12 -61.74
N MET A 366 20.81 -67.00 -61.13
CA MET A 366 22.06 -67.49 -61.72
C MET A 366 22.08 -69.02 -61.90
N ALA A 367 21.50 -69.77 -60.95
CA ALA A 367 21.40 -71.23 -61.05
C ALA A 367 20.44 -71.66 -62.19
N ASP A 368 19.31 -70.98 -62.33
CA ASP A 368 18.34 -71.24 -63.40
C ASP A 368 18.94 -70.92 -64.78
N VAL A 369 19.64 -69.80 -64.91
CA VAL A 369 20.36 -69.43 -66.14
C VAL A 369 21.44 -70.46 -66.45
N ALA A 370 22.26 -70.86 -65.48
CA ALA A 370 23.30 -71.87 -65.69
C ALA A 370 22.73 -73.22 -66.14
N SER A 371 21.60 -73.64 -65.55
CA SER A 371 20.88 -74.86 -65.95
C SER A 371 20.40 -74.78 -67.40
N SER A 372 19.80 -73.66 -67.81
CA SER A 372 19.35 -73.42 -69.18
C SER A 372 20.50 -73.45 -70.20
N VAL A 373 21.63 -72.82 -69.87
CA VAL A 373 22.83 -72.82 -70.73
C VAL A 373 23.39 -74.22 -70.90
N LEU A 374 23.55 -74.96 -69.80
CA LEU A 374 24.04 -76.34 -69.84
C LEU A 374 23.13 -77.24 -70.66
N HIS A 375 21.81 -77.09 -70.53
CA HIS A 375 20.85 -77.83 -71.34
C HIS A 375 20.98 -77.50 -72.83
N ASN A 376 21.08 -76.21 -73.19
CA ASN A 376 21.22 -75.79 -74.59
C ASN A 376 22.54 -76.26 -75.21
N VAL A 377 23.66 -76.11 -74.50
CA VAL A 377 24.97 -76.61 -74.96
C VAL A 377 24.95 -78.14 -75.07
N GLY A 378 24.35 -78.83 -74.10
CA GLY A 378 24.22 -80.29 -74.11
C GLY A 378 23.47 -80.80 -75.34
N ASN A 379 22.37 -80.14 -75.72
CA ASN A 379 21.59 -80.48 -76.92
C ASN A 379 22.39 -80.31 -78.21
N VAL A 380 23.16 -79.23 -78.33
CA VAL A 380 24.00 -79.00 -79.52
C VAL A 380 25.18 -79.97 -79.56
N LEU A 381 25.79 -80.27 -78.41
CA LEU A 381 26.92 -81.21 -78.32
C LEU A 381 26.50 -82.63 -78.67
N ASN A 382 25.31 -83.05 -78.25
CA ASN A 382 24.73 -84.33 -78.68
C ASN A 382 24.55 -84.36 -80.22
N SER A 383 24.08 -83.25 -80.80
CA SER A 383 23.90 -83.12 -82.25
C SER A 383 25.22 -83.09 -83.03
N ILE A 384 26.29 -82.55 -82.45
CA ILE A 384 27.67 -82.59 -82.98
C ILE A 384 28.18 -84.03 -82.97
N ASN A 385 27.95 -84.76 -81.87
CA ASN A 385 28.40 -86.14 -81.73
C ASN A 385 27.75 -87.06 -82.78
N VAL A 386 26.45 -86.90 -83.03
CA VAL A 386 25.73 -87.64 -84.08
C VAL A 386 26.25 -87.32 -85.48
N SER A 387 26.47 -86.04 -85.80
CA SER A 387 27.07 -85.63 -87.09
C SER A 387 28.48 -86.22 -87.27
N THR A 388 29.29 -86.22 -86.20
CA THR A 388 30.65 -86.77 -86.22
C THR A 388 30.66 -88.29 -86.43
N ASP A 389 29.75 -89.04 -85.78
CA ASP A 389 29.60 -90.48 -85.98
C ASP A 389 29.12 -90.81 -87.41
N THR A 390 28.23 -89.98 -87.97
CA THR A 390 27.73 -90.12 -89.35
C THR A 390 28.84 -89.86 -90.37
N LEU A 391 29.65 -88.83 -90.16
CA LEU A 391 30.85 -88.55 -90.96
C LEU A 391 31.83 -89.72 -90.91
N LEU A 392 32.12 -90.23 -89.71
CA LEU A 392 33.04 -91.35 -89.52
C LEU A 392 32.54 -92.63 -90.23
N LYS A 393 31.24 -92.93 -90.13
CA LYS A 393 30.62 -94.07 -90.84
C LYS A 393 30.68 -93.91 -92.35
N THR A 394 30.48 -92.69 -92.87
CA THR A 394 30.50 -92.41 -94.31
C THR A 394 31.92 -92.52 -94.87
N LEU A 395 32.92 -91.98 -94.18
CA LEU A 395 34.33 -92.06 -94.55
C LEU A 395 34.90 -93.49 -94.50
N LYS A 396 34.34 -94.36 -93.64
CA LYS A 396 34.75 -95.78 -93.57
C LYS A 396 34.27 -96.63 -94.75
N LYS A 397 33.35 -96.14 -95.59
CA LYS A 397 32.95 -96.86 -96.81
C LYS A 397 34.11 -96.84 -97.83
N PRO A 398 34.35 -97.92 -98.60
CA PRO A 398 35.42 -97.97 -99.58
C PRO A 398 35.12 -97.07 -100.79
N MET A 399 35.29 -95.76 -100.62
CA MET A 399 34.94 -94.74 -101.63
C MET A 399 35.99 -94.64 -102.74
N VAL A 400 37.27 -94.75 -102.37
CA VAL A 400 38.41 -94.62 -103.29
C VAL A 400 38.90 -95.99 -103.76
N GLY A 401 38.60 -97.05 -103.01
CA GLY A 401 39.08 -98.41 -103.30
C GLY A 401 38.58 -98.94 -104.65
N ASP A 402 37.31 -98.71 -104.98
CA ASP A 402 36.72 -99.16 -106.25
C ASP A 402 37.25 -98.32 -107.44
N VAL A 403 37.47 -97.02 -107.24
CA VAL A 403 38.13 -96.15 -108.24
C VAL A 403 39.57 -96.61 -108.49
N CYS A 404 40.34 -96.88 -107.43
CA CYS A 404 41.69 -97.43 -107.56
C CYS A 404 41.70 -98.77 -108.29
N ARG A 405 40.71 -99.63 -108.04
CA ARG A 405 40.60 -100.94 -108.71
C ARG A 405 40.32 -100.79 -110.20
N ILE A 406 39.43 -99.87 -110.60
CA ILE A 406 39.18 -99.56 -112.02
C ILE A 406 40.44 -98.96 -112.66
N ALA A 407 41.13 -98.03 -111.98
CA ALA A 407 42.36 -97.44 -112.47
C ALA A 407 43.47 -98.49 -112.71
N SER A 408 43.61 -99.46 -111.80
CA SER A 408 44.54 -100.59 -111.97
C SER A 408 44.18 -101.46 -113.18
N LEU A 409 42.89 -101.77 -113.40
CA LEU A 409 42.45 -102.55 -114.56
C LEU A 409 42.73 -101.83 -115.88
N PHE A 410 42.54 -100.51 -115.94
CA PHE A 410 42.93 -99.72 -117.12
C PHE A 410 44.44 -99.70 -117.32
N HIS A 411 45.22 -99.64 -116.24
CA HIS A 411 46.68 -99.68 -116.34
C HIS A 411 47.18 -101.02 -116.89
N GLU A 412 46.61 -102.15 -116.44
CA GLU A 412 46.98 -103.50 -116.87
C GLU A 412 46.70 -103.74 -118.37
N HIS A 413 45.63 -103.15 -118.91
CA HIS A 413 45.20 -103.31 -120.31
C HIS A 413 45.57 -102.13 -121.24
N GLN A 414 46.53 -101.27 -120.86
CA GLN A 414 46.89 -100.06 -121.65
C GLN A 414 47.23 -100.32 -123.11
N GLY A 415 47.92 -101.42 -123.42
CA GLY A 415 48.35 -101.75 -124.79
C GLY A 415 47.24 -102.29 -125.70
N ASN A 416 46.08 -102.65 -125.15
CA ASN A 416 44.94 -103.21 -125.90
C ASN A 416 43.58 -102.79 -125.30
N LEU A 417 43.45 -101.49 -125.01
CA LEU A 417 42.31 -100.96 -124.29
C LEU A 417 41.02 -101.00 -125.13
N GLU A 418 41.13 -100.82 -126.45
CA GLU A 418 40.00 -100.88 -127.37
C GLU A 418 39.32 -102.25 -127.33
N GLU A 419 40.08 -103.33 -127.54
CA GLU A 419 39.54 -104.69 -127.52
C GLU A 419 39.02 -105.08 -126.13
N PHE A 420 39.70 -104.66 -125.06
CA PHE A 420 39.24 -104.94 -123.70
C PHE A 420 37.88 -104.29 -123.41
N LEU A 421 37.66 -103.02 -123.78
CA LEU A 421 36.39 -102.35 -123.52
C LEU A 421 35.25 -102.85 -124.43
N THR A 422 35.56 -103.31 -125.65
CA THR A 422 34.52 -103.68 -126.65
C THR A 422 34.26 -105.17 -126.78
N ALA A 423 35.20 -106.05 -126.39
CA ALA A 423 35.07 -107.49 -126.53
C ALA A 423 35.05 -108.23 -125.17
N ASP A 424 35.90 -107.82 -124.21
CA ASP A 424 36.03 -108.52 -122.92
C ASP A 424 34.77 -108.35 -122.04
N PRO A 425 34.23 -109.45 -121.46
CA PRO A 425 33.07 -109.41 -120.59
C PRO A 425 33.21 -108.49 -119.35
N LYS A 426 34.42 -108.36 -118.80
CA LYS A 426 34.72 -107.47 -117.66
C LYS A 426 34.90 -106.03 -118.14
N GLY A 427 35.64 -105.81 -119.23
CA GLY A 427 35.87 -104.47 -119.77
C GLY A 427 34.58 -103.75 -120.18
N LYS A 428 33.61 -104.48 -120.75
CA LYS A 428 32.26 -103.97 -121.07
C LYS A 428 31.46 -103.45 -119.87
N GLN A 429 31.71 -103.98 -118.67
CA GLN A 429 30.99 -103.58 -117.46
C GLN A 429 31.59 -102.33 -116.79
N ILE A 430 32.84 -101.98 -117.12
CA ILE A 430 33.55 -100.87 -116.48
C ILE A 430 32.81 -99.53 -116.64
N PRO A 431 32.29 -99.13 -117.81
CA PRO A 431 31.57 -97.85 -117.92
C PRO A 431 30.34 -97.75 -116.99
N SER A 432 29.56 -98.84 -116.87
CA SER A 432 28.39 -98.90 -115.98
C SER A 432 28.81 -98.90 -114.50
N TYR A 433 29.81 -99.71 -114.14
CA TYR A 433 30.34 -99.78 -112.79
C TYR A 433 31.01 -98.46 -112.35
N LEU A 434 31.73 -97.79 -113.26
CA LEU A 434 32.29 -96.46 -113.03
C LEU A 434 31.18 -95.43 -112.79
N GLY A 435 30.05 -95.53 -113.51
CA GLY A 435 28.86 -94.72 -113.23
C GLY A 435 28.32 -94.92 -111.82
N LEU A 436 28.18 -96.18 -111.37
CA LEU A 436 27.73 -96.50 -110.00
C LEU A 436 28.72 -96.03 -108.92
N VAL A 437 30.03 -96.18 -109.16
CA VAL A 437 31.08 -95.70 -108.25
C VAL A 437 31.07 -94.18 -108.18
N ALA A 438 30.92 -93.48 -109.32
CA ALA A 438 30.82 -92.03 -109.37
C ALA A 438 29.57 -91.53 -108.61
N GLU A 439 28.42 -92.18 -108.77
CA GLU A 439 27.19 -91.84 -108.06
C GLU A 439 27.32 -92.06 -106.54
N SER A 440 27.86 -93.20 -106.11
CA SER A 440 28.13 -93.52 -104.70
C SER A 440 29.14 -92.56 -104.05
N LEU A 441 30.21 -92.21 -104.79
CA LEU A 441 31.23 -91.27 -104.35
C LEU A 441 30.65 -89.86 -104.24
N SER A 442 29.86 -89.43 -105.23
CA SER A 442 29.21 -88.11 -105.25
C SER A 442 28.19 -87.98 -104.11
N GLY A 443 27.33 -88.97 -103.90
CA GLY A 443 26.35 -88.95 -102.81
C GLY A 443 27.01 -88.95 -101.42
N SER A 444 28.08 -89.72 -101.26
CA SER A 444 28.84 -89.73 -100.00
C SER A 444 29.61 -88.42 -99.78
N HIS A 445 30.18 -87.82 -100.83
CA HIS A 445 30.81 -86.50 -100.76
C HIS A 445 29.81 -85.42 -100.36
N GLN A 446 28.61 -85.41 -100.97
CA GLN A 446 27.54 -84.48 -100.62
C GLN A 446 27.09 -84.66 -99.17
N THR A 447 26.96 -85.90 -98.70
CA THR A 447 26.62 -86.19 -97.29
C THR A 447 27.69 -85.65 -96.35
N ILE A 448 28.97 -85.89 -96.64
CA ILE A 448 30.10 -85.37 -95.84
C ILE A 448 30.09 -83.85 -95.80
N GLN A 449 29.90 -83.20 -96.96
CA GLN A 449 29.84 -81.75 -97.04
C GLN A 449 28.67 -81.19 -96.22
N SER A 450 27.48 -81.77 -96.33
CA SER A 450 26.31 -81.33 -95.57
C SER A 450 26.47 -81.50 -94.06
N GLU A 451 27.07 -82.61 -93.62
CA GLU A 451 27.32 -82.86 -92.20
C GLU A 451 28.41 -81.94 -91.65
N LEU A 452 29.45 -81.64 -92.44
CA LEU A 452 30.50 -80.71 -92.04
C LEU A 452 29.99 -79.27 -91.93
N ASP A 453 29.18 -78.81 -92.89
CA ASP A 453 28.53 -77.49 -92.84
C ASP A 453 27.59 -77.38 -91.63
N SER A 454 26.85 -78.45 -91.34
CA SER A 454 26.00 -78.54 -90.15
C SER A 454 26.82 -78.49 -88.86
N LEU A 455 27.96 -79.18 -88.81
CA LEU A 455 28.88 -79.19 -87.67
C LEU A 455 29.43 -77.79 -87.37
N VAL A 456 29.89 -77.06 -88.41
CA VAL A 456 30.41 -75.69 -88.28
C VAL A 456 29.33 -74.77 -87.72
N LYS A 457 28.11 -74.82 -88.28
CA LYS A 457 26.97 -74.03 -87.78
C LYS A 457 26.62 -74.35 -86.32
N LYS A 458 26.66 -75.62 -85.92
CA LYS A 458 26.41 -76.05 -84.53
C LYS A 458 27.48 -75.52 -83.57
N VAL A 459 28.75 -75.54 -83.97
CA VAL A 459 29.85 -74.97 -83.16
C VAL A 459 29.71 -73.45 -83.01
N ASP A 460 29.36 -72.75 -84.09
CA ASP A 460 29.07 -71.31 -84.02
C ASP A 460 27.87 -71.00 -83.11
N HIS A 461 26.84 -71.85 -83.13
CA HIS A 461 25.69 -71.71 -82.24
C HIS A 461 26.08 -71.87 -80.76
N ILE A 462 26.93 -72.84 -80.41
CA ILE A 462 27.47 -72.97 -79.04
C ILE A 462 28.22 -71.70 -78.63
N LYS A 463 29.04 -71.15 -79.54
CA LYS A 463 29.79 -69.91 -79.28
C LYS A 463 28.84 -68.74 -79.00
N GLN A 464 27.76 -68.60 -79.77
CA GLN A 464 26.75 -67.56 -79.56
C GLN A 464 26.01 -67.73 -78.22
N VAL A 465 25.60 -68.95 -77.87
CA VAL A 465 24.94 -69.24 -76.59
C VAL A 465 25.84 -68.88 -75.41
N ILE A 466 27.13 -69.20 -75.46
CA ILE A 466 28.09 -68.85 -74.41
C ILE A 466 28.32 -67.33 -74.34
N MET A 467 28.48 -66.66 -75.48
CA MET A 467 28.71 -65.21 -75.53
C MET A 467 27.51 -64.40 -74.99
N SER A 468 26.30 -64.72 -75.44
CA SER A 468 25.07 -64.03 -74.98
C SER A 468 24.86 -64.11 -73.46
N GLN A 469 25.42 -65.13 -72.81
CA GLN A 469 25.26 -65.34 -71.36
C GLN A 469 26.43 -64.79 -70.54
N GLN A 470 27.63 -64.72 -71.11
CA GLN A 470 28.73 -63.98 -70.49
C GLN A 470 28.42 -62.48 -70.40
N ASP A 471 27.69 -61.92 -71.36
CA ASP A 471 27.25 -60.53 -71.34
C ASP A 471 26.25 -60.25 -70.21
N ILE A 472 25.33 -61.19 -69.92
CA ILE A 472 24.39 -61.09 -68.79
C ILE A 472 25.13 -61.16 -67.44
N THR A 473 26.23 -61.91 -67.36
CA THR A 473 26.96 -62.14 -66.11
C THR A 473 27.98 -61.04 -65.78
N ARG A 474 28.48 -60.29 -66.78
CA ARG A 474 29.52 -59.25 -66.60
C ARG A 474 29.04 -57.89 -66.09
N GLY A 475 27.78 -57.79 -65.68
CA GLY A 475 27.29 -56.62 -64.96
C GLY A 475 26.55 -55.68 -65.89
N ALA A 476 25.23 -55.85 -65.92
CA ALA A 476 24.30 -54.81 -66.26
C ALA A 476 24.43 -53.64 -65.26
N ASN A 477 25.44 -52.79 -65.47
CA ASN A 477 25.21 -51.36 -65.41
C ASN A 477 24.63 -50.98 -66.78
N VAL A 478 23.39 -51.42 -67.04
CA VAL A 478 22.61 -50.85 -68.13
C VAL A 478 22.30 -49.43 -67.67
N ARG A 479 23.10 -48.48 -68.15
CA ARG A 479 22.76 -47.07 -68.10
C ARG A 479 21.82 -46.83 -69.26
N GLU A 480 20.52 -46.86 -68.98
CA GLU A 480 19.55 -46.31 -69.89
C GLU A 480 19.70 -44.78 -69.91
N PRO A 481 19.91 -44.15 -71.07
CA PRO A 481 19.81 -42.71 -71.19
C PRO A 481 18.34 -42.33 -70.97
N ALA A 482 18.01 -41.89 -69.77
CA ALA A 482 16.68 -41.38 -69.44
C ALA A 482 16.67 -39.86 -69.61
N SER A 483 15.63 -39.34 -70.28
CA SER A 483 15.34 -37.91 -70.26
C SER A 483 14.82 -37.51 -68.89
N ALA A 484 15.36 -36.43 -68.32
CA ALA A 484 14.87 -35.89 -67.05
C ALA A 484 13.40 -35.44 -67.15
N GLU A 485 12.96 -35.04 -68.35
CA GLU A 485 11.59 -34.65 -68.63
C GLU A 485 10.63 -35.85 -68.50
N ASP A 486 10.95 -36.98 -69.13
CA ASP A 486 10.14 -38.21 -69.09
C ASP A 486 10.03 -38.77 -67.66
N LEU A 487 11.12 -38.73 -66.89
CA LEU A 487 11.13 -39.17 -65.49
C LEU A 487 10.29 -38.26 -64.58
N MET A 488 10.29 -36.94 -64.84
CA MET A 488 9.42 -36.00 -64.14
C MET A 488 7.96 -36.23 -64.50
N GLU A 489 7.63 -36.47 -65.77
CA GLU A 489 6.27 -36.77 -66.21
C GLU A 489 5.74 -38.07 -65.60
N GLN A 490 6.55 -39.13 -65.56
CA GLN A 490 6.19 -40.38 -64.87
C GLN A 490 5.99 -40.20 -63.36
N ALA A 491 6.86 -39.44 -62.70
CA ALA A 491 6.73 -39.16 -61.27
C ALA A 491 5.45 -38.36 -60.97
N VAL A 492 5.09 -37.41 -61.85
CA VAL A 492 3.84 -36.66 -61.76
C VAL A 492 2.63 -37.57 -62.00
N MET A 493 2.67 -38.46 -63.00
CA MET A 493 1.59 -39.43 -63.22
C MET A 493 1.38 -40.39 -62.04
N MET A 494 2.45 -40.87 -61.38
CA MET A 494 2.33 -41.72 -60.19
C MET A 494 1.81 -40.98 -58.95
N ALA A 495 2.07 -39.67 -58.84
CA ALA A 495 1.64 -38.86 -57.70
C ALA A 495 0.21 -38.31 -57.85
N MET A 496 -0.40 -38.41 -59.03
CA MET A 496 -1.81 -38.10 -59.19
C MET A 496 -2.66 -39.27 -58.69
N PRO A 497 -3.61 -39.04 -57.75
CA PRO A 497 -4.64 -40.03 -57.47
C PRO A 497 -5.48 -40.19 -58.73
N GLU A 498 -5.72 -41.43 -59.18
CA GLU A 498 -6.74 -41.68 -60.20
C GLU A 498 -8.10 -41.13 -59.72
N PRO A 499 -8.90 -40.56 -60.64
CA PRO A 499 -10.17 -39.90 -60.32
C PRO A 499 -11.26 -40.82 -59.76
#